data_AF-A0A316URJ5-F1
#
_entry.id   AF-A0A316URJ5-F1
#
_cell.length_a   1.000
_cell.length_b   1.000
_cell.length_c   1.000
_cell.angle_alpha   90.00
_cell.angle_beta   90.00
_cell.angle_gamma   90.00
#
_symmetry.space_group_name_H-M   'P 1'
#
loop_
_entity.id
_entity.type
_entity.pdbx_description
1 polymer ?
#
loop_
_entity_poly.entity_id
_entity_poly.type
_entity_poly.pdbx_seq_one_letter_code
_entity_poly.pdbx_strand_id
1 'polypeptide(L)'
;MLSLLVFPALMAAASLPFSSAIPHPLRPSSASQHRELATRQDSGTGYAQPESWLTVIPNSNLGEPINVVISSQSDQAVLSDTGLQSYFSSLFFSPNNCLGISLGDQQAANLNDGQGVVNQTALYRYNFGSGTLTCQESINGGEHFRWWRQSSTGAIFIAASVEMGASKNHMIVDNG
;
A
#
# COMPACT_ATOMS: atom_id res chain seq x y z
N MET A 1 9.17 62.20 -46.31
CA MET A 1 8.07 61.64 -45.48
C MET A 1 8.48 60.26 -44.99
N LEU A 2 9.02 60.17 -43.76
CA LEU A 2 8.67 59.15 -42.77
C LEU A 2 9.42 59.54 -41.49
N SER A 3 8.65 59.80 -40.44
CA SER A 3 9.12 60.27 -39.14
C SER A 3 9.53 59.07 -38.29
N LEU A 4 10.73 59.08 -37.70
CA LEU A 4 11.05 58.23 -36.55
C LEU A 4 11.65 59.11 -35.44
N LEU A 5 10.81 59.35 -34.44
CA LEU A 5 11.11 60.01 -33.18
C LEU A 5 12.02 59.10 -32.34
N VAL A 6 13.19 59.60 -31.94
CA VAL A 6 14.02 59.00 -30.87
C VAL A 6 13.77 59.81 -29.60
N PHE A 7 13.07 59.24 -28.62
CA PHE A 7 12.96 59.78 -27.28
C PHE A 7 14.06 59.17 -26.40
N PRO A 8 14.91 59.97 -25.72
CA PRO A 8 15.73 59.46 -24.64
C PRO A 8 14.86 59.32 -23.38
N ALA A 9 14.70 58.11 -22.88
CA ALA A 9 14.04 57.85 -21.60
C ALA A 9 14.97 58.28 -20.45
N LEU A 10 14.58 59.35 -19.77
CA LEU A 10 15.17 59.86 -18.54
C LEU A 10 14.82 58.89 -17.39
N MET A 11 15.81 58.21 -16.84
CA MET A 11 15.64 57.37 -15.64
C MET A 11 15.54 58.28 -14.40
N ALA A 12 14.32 58.50 -13.91
CA ALA A 12 14.07 59.06 -12.59
C ALA A 12 14.02 57.92 -11.56
N ALA A 13 15.02 57.84 -10.70
CA ALA A 13 15.02 56.94 -9.54
C ALA A 13 14.07 57.50 -8.47
N ALA A 14 12.88 56.91 -8.33
CA ALA A 14 11.97 57.19 -7.23
C ALA A 14 12.40 56.36 -6.01
N SER A 15 12.91 57.03 -4.98
CA SER A 15 13.14 56.45 -3.66
C SER A 15 11.79 56.22 -2.96
N LEU A 16 11.43 54.96 -2.74
CA LEU A 16 10.28 54.59 -1.91
C LEU A 16 10.63 54.76 -0.43
N PRO A 17 9.77 55.36 0.40
CA PRO A 17 9.98 55.42 1.83
C PRO A 17 9.78 54.03 2.46
N PHE A 18 10.61 53.72 3.45
CA PHE A 18 10.50 52.55 4.31
C PHE A 18 9.09 52.45 4.90
N SER A 19 8.40 51.35 4.59
CA SER A 19 7.07 51.03 5.11
C SER A 19 7.18 50.66 6.59
N SER A 20 6.36 51.32 7.41
CA SER A 20 6.17 51.04 8.83
C SER A 20 5.63 49.62 9.04
N ALA A 21 6.22 48.91 10.00
CA ALA A 21 5.82 47.55 10.37
C ALA A 21 4.35 47.52 10.81
N ILE A 22 3.53 46.77 10.06
CA ILE A 22 2.17 46.42 10.45
C ILE A 22 2.27 45.40 11.60
N PRO A 23 1.65 45.64 12.77
CA PRO A 23 1.57 44.62 13.81
C PRO A 23 0.78 43.43 13.26
N HIS A 24 1.45 42.29 13.10
CA HIS A 24 0.78 41.04 12.78
C HIS A 24 -0.14 40.67 13.95
N PRO A 25 -1.43 40.39 13.72
CA PRO A 25 -2.27 39.82 14.77
C PRO A 25 -1.63 38.51 15.23
N LEU A 26 -1.47 38.36 16.54
CA LEU A 26 -0.96 37.13 17.15
C LEU A 26 -1.86 35.98 16.66
N ARG A 27 -1.25 35.06 15.92
CA ARG A 27 -1.86 33.79 15.51
C ARG A 27 -2.45 33.16 16.77
N PRO A 28 -3.77 32.88 16.84
CA PRO A 28 -4.28 32.07 17.93
C PRO A 28 -3.50 30.77 17.90
N SER A 29 -2.85 30.45 19.03
CA SER A 29 -2.27 29.13 19.23
C SER A 29 -3.41 28.15 18.99
N SER A 30 -3.37 27.49 17.84
CA SER A 30 -4.15 26.30 17.62
C SER A 30 -3.51 25.30 18.54
N ALA A 31 -4.04 25.23 19.78
CA ALA A 31 -3.86 24.08 20.62
C ALA A 31 -4.08 22.89 19.69
N SER A 32 -3.02 22.10 19.46
CA SER A 32 -3.14 20.89 18.69
C SER A 32 -4.19 20.08 19.43
N GLN A 33 -5.41 20.07 18.92
CA GLN A 33 -6.31 18.97 19.12
C GLN A 33 -5.62 17.82 18.39
N HIS A 34 -4.62 17.22 19.06
CA HIS A 34 -4.41 15.80 18.96
C HIS A 34 -5.80 15.24 19.26
N ARG A 35 -6.54 15.00 18.18
CA ARG A 35 -7.71 14.16 18.19
C ARG A 35 -7.13 12.85 18.66
N GLU A 36 -7.16 12.65 19.97
CA GLU A 36 -6.83 11.39 20.60
C GLU A 36 -7.71 10.41 19.84
N LEU A 37 -7.07 9.65 18.94
CA LEU A 37 -7.72 8.59 18.22
C LEU A 37 -8.14 7.66 19.34
N ALA A 38 -9.40 7.83 19.78
CA ALA A 38 -9.98 7.02 20.83
C ALA A 38 -9.61 5.59 20.48
N THR A 39 -8.74 5.01 21.31
CA THR A 39 -8.28 3.65 21.12
C THR A 39 -9.58 2.84 21.10
N ARG A 40 -9.97 2.32 19.93
CA ARG A 40 -11.24 1.60 19.78
C ARG A 40 -11.14 0.43 20.75
N GLN A 41 -11.77 0.54 21.91
CA GLN A 41 -11.93 -0.54 22.87
C GLN A 41 -13.01 -1.50 22.36
N ASP A 42 -12.82 -2.03 21.16
CA ASP A 42 -13.48 -3.26 20.79
C ASP A 42 -12.60 -4.40 21.33
N SER A 43 -13.19 -5.24 22.16
CA SER A 43 -12.48 -6.32 22.87
C SER A 43 -12.25 -7.55 21.99
N GLY A 44 -12.81 -7.56 20.78
CA GLY A 44 -12.50 -8.57 19.77
C GLY A 44 -11.20 -8.27 19.02
N THR A 45 -10.52 -9.32 18.55
CA THR A 45 -9.35 -9.18 17.66
C THR A 45 -9.71 -8.67 16.25
N GLY A 46 -11.00 -8.57 15.93
CA GLY A 46 -11.52 -8.20 14.61
C GLY A 46 -11.25 -9.23 13.51
N TYR A 47 -11.02 -10.49 13.89
CA TYR A 47 -10.98 -11.63 12.97
C TYR A 47 -11.37 -12.91 13.73
N ALA A 48 -11.91 -13.91 13.03
CA ALA A 48 -12.08 -15.26 13.57
C ALA A 48 -10.87 -16.13 13.19
N GLN A 49 -10.43 -17.03 14.06
CA GLN A 49 -9.29 -17.91 13.78
C GLN A 49 -9.55 -18.73 12.50
N PRO A 50 -8.59 -18.78 11.56
CA PRO A 50 -8.71 -19.61 10.37
C PRO A 50 -8.61 -21.09 10.76
N GLU A 51 -8.97 -21.99 9.84
CA GLU A 51 -8.81 -23.44 10.08
C GLU A 51 -7.33 -23.80 10.19
N SER A 52 -6.51 -23.13 9.38
CA SER A 52 -5.06 -23.27 9.35
C SER A 52 -4.40 -21.91 9.10
N TRP A 53 -3.28 -21.68 9.78
CA TRP A 53 -2.38 -20.55 9.50
C TRP A 53 -1.36 -20.88 8.40
N LEU A 54 -1.52 -21.99 7.71
CA LEU A 54 -0.72 -22.40 6.55
C LEU A 54 -1.64 -22.51 5.34
N THR A 55 -1.25 -21.90 4.23
CA THR A 55 -1.96 -22.04 2.95
C THR A 55 -1.79 -23.46 2.39
N VAL A 56 -2.56 -23.76 1.34
CA VAL A 56 -2.55 -25.05 0.66
C VAL A 56 -2.24 -24.85 -0.81
N ILE A 57 -1.27 -25.60 -1.32
CA ILE A 57 -1.06 -25.80 -2.76
C ILE A 57 -1.74 -27.13 -3.15
N PRO A 58 -2.68 -27.16 -4.12
CA PRO A 58 -3.30 -28.40 -4.56
C PRO A 58 -2.26 -29.45 -4.98
N ASN A 59 -2.42 -30.69 -4.50
CA ASN A 59 -1.51 -31.82 -4.77
C ASN A 59 -0.06 -31.64 -4.24
N SER A 60 0.14 -30.77 -3.26
CA SER A 60 1.42 -30.56 -2.60
C SER A 60 1.24 -30.54 -1.07
N ASN A 61 2.31 -30.87 -0.35
CA ASN A 61 2.38 -30.72 1.11
C ASN A 61 3.05 -29.40 1.51
N LEU A 62 3.21 -28.47 0.56
CA LEU A 62 3.79 -27.16 0.75
C LEU A 62 2.71 -26.10 0.93
N GLY A 63 3.10 -25.00 1.56
CA GLY A 63 2.28 -23.80 1.76
C GLY A 63 3.13 -22.68 2.34
N GLU A 64 2.60 -21.47 2.29
CA GLU A 64 3.14 -20.28 2.91
C GLU A 64 2.40 -19.98 4.21
N PRO A 65 3.08 -19.52 5.27
CA PRO A 65 2.43 -19.09 6.49
C PRO A 65 1.56 -17.85 6.23
N ILE A 66 0.32 -17.90 6.69
CA ILE A 66 -0.51 -16.71 6.90
C ILE A 66 0.01 -16.06 8.18
N ASN A 67 0.69 -14.93 8.04
CA ASN A 67 1.48 -14.31 9.11
C ASN A 67 1.11 -12.85 9.38
N VAL A 68 0.14 -12.31 8.63
CA VAL A 68 -0.39 -10.95 8.83
C VAL A 68 -1.92 -10.96 8.75
N VAL A 69 -2.58 -10.22 9.65
CA VAL A 69 -4.03 -9.98 9.62
C VAL A 69 -4.32 -8.50 9.75
N ILE A 70 -5.06 -7.94 8.79
CA ILE A 70 -5.70 -6.62 8.92
C ILE A 70 -7.07 -6.85 9.53
N SER A 71 -7.22 -6.40 10.78
CA SER A 71 -8.46 -6.52 11.56
C SER A 71 -9.64 -5.86 10.83
N SER A 72 -10.82 -6.46 10.94
CA SER A 72 -12.07 -5.86 10.46
C SER A 72 -12.47 -4.59 11.22
N GLN A 73 -11.78 -4.26 12.31
CA GLN A 73 -11.94 -3.01 13.05
C GLN A 73 -11.03 -1.88 12.53
N SER A 74 -10.14 -2.18 11.57
CA SER A 74 -9.35 -1.16 10.87
C SER A 74 -10.27 -0.15 10.17
N ASP A 75 -9.71 1.00 9.78
CA ASP A 75 -10.47 2.05 9.12
C ASP A 75 -11.13 1.53 7.83
N GLN A 76 -12.38 1.91 7.58
CA GLN A 76 -13.11 1.51 6.38
C GLN A 76 -12.40 1.96 5.10
N ALA A 77 -11.63 3.04 5.16
CA ALA A 77 -10.77 3.52 4.07
C ALA A 77 -9.65 2.52 3.71
N VAL A 78 -9.27 1.61 4.60
CA VAL A 78 -8.33 0.50 4.31
C VAL A 78 -9.08 -0.79 3.94
N LEU A 79 -10.28 -1.00 4.50
CA LEU A 79 -11.02 -2.25 4.31
C LEU A 79 -11.85 -2.32 3.02
N SER A 80 -12.15 -1.20 2.36
CA SER A 80 -12.75 -1.21 1.01
C SER A 80 -11.79 -1.79 -0.04
N ASP A 81 -12.28 -2.37 -1.13
CA ASP A 81 -11.39 -2.99 -2.14
C ASP A 81 -10.41 -1.97 -2.77
N THR A 82 -10.90 -0.79 -3.11
CA THR A 82 -10.07 0.31 -3.64
C THR A 82 -9.13 0.87 -2.58
N GLY A 83 -9.59 0.95 -1.33
CA GLY A 83 -8.80 1.38 -0.20
C GLY A 83 -7.66 0.43 0.13
N LEU A 84 -7.94 -0.87 0.15
CA LEU A 84 -6.98 -1.94 0.38
C LEU A 84 -5.92 -1.96 -0.73
N GLN A 85 -6.33 -1.82 -1.99
CA GLN A 85 -5.41 -1.70 -3.11
C GLN A 85 -4.54 -0.45 -3.01
N SER A 86 -5.11 0.68 -2.56
CA SER A 86 -4.36 1.94 -2.35
C SER A 86 -3.37 1.80 -1.20
N TYR A 87 -3.76 1.10 -0.12
CA TYR A 87 -2.90 0.78 1.01
C TYR A 87 -1.70 -0.06 0.58
N PHE A 88 -1.93 -1.16 -0.14
CA PHE A 88 -0.85 -2.00 -0.69
C PHE A 88 0.06 -1.21 -1.65
N SER A 89 -0.51 -0.38 -2.52
CA SER A 89 0.25 0.48 -3.42
C SER A 89 1.13 1.49 -2.67
N SER A 90 0.66 2.00 -1.53
CA SER A 90 1.44 2.93 -0.69
C SER A 90 2.67 2.28 -0.04
N LEU A 91 2.66 0.95 0.07
CA LEU A 91 3.79 0.13 0.52
C LEU A 91 4.69 -0.34 -0.63
N PHE A 92 4.49 0.21 -1.83
CA PHE A 92 5.19 -0.17 -3.07
C PHE A 92 4.92 -1.62 -3.50
N PHE A 93 3.77 -2.17 -3.16
CA PHE A 93 3.31 -3.43 -3.72
C PHE A 93 2.31 -3.21 -4.85
N SER A 94 2.38 -4.04 -5.87
CA SER A 94 1.42 -4.01 -6.98
C SER A 94 0.93 -5.41 -7.29
N PRO A 95 -0.33 -5.56 -7.74
CA PRO A 95 -0.83 -6.85 -8.16
C PRO A 95 0.07 -7.37 -9.28
N ASN A 96 0.37 -8.67 -9.27
CA ASN A 96 1.27 -9.27 -10.23
C ASN A 96 0.80 -8.96 -11.67
N ASN A 97 1.62 -8.22 -12.40
CA ASN A 97 1.28 -7.70 -13.71
C ASN A 97 2.39 -7.95 -14.75
N CYS A 98 3.30 -8.90 -14.48
CA CYS A 98 4.33 -9.24 -15.46
C CYS A 98 3.73 -9.98 -16.67
N LEU A 99 3.15 -9.22 -17.61
CA LEU A 99 2.57 -9.68 -18.87
C LEU A 99 1.53 -10.82 -18.70
N GLY A 100 0.84 -10.88 -17.56
CA GLY A 100 -0.13 -11.93 -17.25
C GLY A 100 0.48 -13.27 -16.84
N ILE A 101 1.81 -13.33 -16.63
CA ILE A 101 2.49 -14.54 -16.18
C ILE A 101 2.48 -14.55 -14.65
N SER A 102 1.61 -15.37 -14.07
CA SER A 102 1.72 -15.75 -12.66
C SER A 102 2.83 -16.78 -12.53
N LEU A 103 4.06 -16.32 -12.32
CA LEU A 103 5.14 -17.20 -11.89
C LEU A 103 4.99 -17.40 -10.37
N GLY A 104 4.67 -18.62 -9.98
CA GLY A 104 4.31 -19.03 -8.62
C GLY A 104 2.96 -19.76 -8.59
N ASP A 105 2.89 -20.86 -7.84
CA ASP A 105 1.67 -21.66 -7.71
C ASP A 105 0.56 -20.83 -7.02
N GLN A 106 -0.66 -20.99 -7.52
CA GLN A 106 -1.85 -20.47 -6.84
C GLN A 106 -2.04 -21.23 -5.53
N GLN A 107 -2.23 -20.48 -4.46
CA GLN A 107 -2.49 -21.04 -3.14
C GLN A 107 -3.91 -20.74 -2.68
N ALA A 108 -4.40 -21.59 -1.81
CA ALA A 108 -5.71 -21.48 -1.21
C ALA A 108 -5.62 -21.50 0.32
N ALA A 109 -6.67 -21.04 0.99
CA ALA A 109 -6.76 -21.04 2.44
C ALA A 109 -8.20 -21.31 2.88
N ASN A 110 -8.38 -21.97 4.02
CA ASN A 110 -9.67 -22.02 4.70
C ASN A 110 -9.65 -21.07 5.90
N LEU A 111 -10.39 -19.99 5.80
CA LEU A 111 -10.49 -18.97 6.84
C LEU A 111 -11.53 -19.29 7.91
N ASN A 112 -12.06 -20.52 7.93
CA ASN A 112 -13.07 -20.99 8.89
C ASN A 112 -14.30 -20.06 8.94
N ASP A 113 -14.75 -19.60 7.77
CA ASP A 113 -15.86 -18.67 7.59
C ASP A 113 -17.05 -19.30 6.83
N GLY A 114 -17.04 -20.62 6.69
CA GLY A 114 -18.07 -21.40 6.02
C GLY A 114 -17.89 -21.52 4.51
N GLN A 115 -16.85 -20.93 3.92
CA GLN A 115 -16.57 -21.07 2.48
C GLN A 115 -15.68 -22.28 2.14
N GLY A 116 -15.10 -22.95 3.13
CA GLY A 116 -14.13 -24.01 2.92
C GLY A 116 -12.79 -23.44 2.41
N VAL A 117 -12.05 -24.25 1.66
CA VAL A 117 -10.77 -23.84 1.06
C VAL A 117 -11.04 -22.97 -0.18
N VAL A 118 -10.61 -21.71 -0.14
CA VAL A 118 -10.79 -20.74 -1.23
C VAL A 118 -9.45 -20.24 -1.76
N ASN A 119 -9.38 -20.01 -3.08
CA ASN A 119 -8.18 -19.47 -3.72
C ASN A 119 -7.86 -18.07 -3.20
N GLN A 120 -6.57 -17.70 -3.23
CA GLN A 120 -6.10 -16.33 -3.00
C GLN A 120 -6.88 -15.32 -3.85
N THR A 121 -7.16 -14.16 -3.29
CA THR A 121 -7.80 -13.06 -4.04
C THR A 121 -6.85 -12.48 -5.07
N ALA A 122 -5.59 -12.25 -4.67
CA ALA A 122 -4.54 -11.78 -5.57
C ALA A 122 -3.16 -12.07 -4.99
N LEU A 123 -2.16 -12.02 -5.86
CA LEU A 123 -0.73 -12.00 -5.53
C LEU A 123 -0.21 -10.59 -5.75
N TYR A 124 0.44 -10.02 -4.74
CA TYR A 124 1.07 -8.71 -4.78
C TYR A 124 2.58 -8.87 -4.65
N ARG A 125 3.32 -8.03 -5.38
CA ARG A 125 4.78 -8.08 -5.52
C ARG A 125 5.37 -6.70 -5.29
N TYR A 126 6.50 -6.64 -4.60
CA TYR A 126 7.25 -5.42 -4.38
C TYR A 126 7.73 -4.85 -5.71
N ASN A 127 7.29 -3.63 -6.02
CA ASN A 127 7.51 -2.99 -7.31
C ASN A 127 8.74 -2.07 -7.33
N PHE A 128 9.56 -2.06 -6.26
CA PHE A 128 10.76 -1.22 -6.13
C PHE A 128 10.49 0.29 -6.31
N GLY A 129 9.29 0.76 -5.99
CA GLY A 129 8.90 2.15 -6.16
C GLY A 129 8.57 2.55 -7.61
N SER A 130 8.57 1.61 -8.56
CA SER A 130 8.28 1.88 -9.98
C SER A 130 6.78 2.02 -10.27
N GLY A 131 5.91 1.65 -9.33
CA GLY A 131 4.45 1.77 -9.43
C GLY A 131 3.78 0.82 -10.45
N THR A 132 4.54 0.17 -11.35
CA THR A 132 3.93 -0.50 -12.51
C THR A 132 4.67 -1.72 -13.04
N LEU A 133 5.92 -1.99 -12.64
CA LEU A 133 6.72 -3.08 -13.22
C LEU A 133 7.11 -4.13 -12.17
N THR A 134 6.22 -5.10 -11.94
CA THR A 134 6.51 -6.28 -11.09
C THR A 134 7.44 -7.30 -11.77
N CYS A 135 7.72 -7.14 -13.07
CA CYS A 135 8.66 -8.01 -13.79
C CYS A 135 10.09 -7.95 -13.21
N GLN A 136 10.50 -6.83 -12.62
CA GLN A 136 11.84 -6.69 -12.04
C GLN A 136 12.05 -7.66 -10.87
N GLU A 137 11.02 -7.80 -10.02
CA GLU A 137 11.01 -8.80 -8.95
C GLU A 137 10.88 -10.21 -9.52
N SER A 138 10.10 -10.40 -10.58
CA SER A 138 10.01 -11.72 -11.21
C SER A 138 11.39 -12.23 -11.66
N ILE A 139 12.29 -11.31 -12.07
CA ILE A 139 13.66 -11.67 -12.49
C ILE A 139 14.59 -11.84 -11.28
N ASN A 140 14.47 -10.99 -10.27
CA ASN A 140 15.45 -10.88 -9.18
C ASN A 140 15.07 -11.62 -7.89
N GLY A 141 13.78 -11.88 -7.68
CA GLY A 141 13.21 -12.24 -6.38
C GLY A 141 12.89 -11.00 -5.55
N GLY A 142 12.20 -11.19 -4.43
CA GLY A 142 11.78 -10.11 -3.56
C GLY A 142 10.61 -10.48 -2.67
N GLU A 143 10.09 -9.46 -1.98
CA GLU A 143 8.92 -9.59 -1.12
C GLU A 143 7.65 -9.69 -1.97
N HIS A 144 6.81 -10.67 -1.65
CA HIS A 144 5.46 -10.77 -2.16
C HIS A 144 4.50 -11.11 -1.04
N PHE A 145 3.22 -10.99 -1.34
CA PHE A 145 2.20 -11.58 -0.50
C PHE A 145 0.97 -12.01 -1.27
N ARG A 146 0.28 -12.99 -0.72
CA ARG A 146 -1.06 -13.41 -1.12
C ARG A 146 -2.04 -12.94 -0.06
N TRP A 147 -3.28 -12.67 -0.44
CA TRP A 147 -4.29 -12.26 0.53
C TRP A 147 -5.68 -12.85 0.26
N TRP A 148 -6.48 -12.90 1.32
CA TRP A 148 -7.85 -13.37 1.36
C TRP A 148 -8.69 -12.45 2.26
N ARG A 149 -9.99 -12.36 2.00
CA ARG A 149 -10.94 -11.66 2.88
C ARG A 149 -11.82 -12.69 3.59
N GLN A 150 -11.85 -12.66 4.91
CA GLN A 150 -12.72 -13.53 5.70
C GLN A 150 -14.17 -13.06 5.58
N SER A 151 -15.05 -13.94 5.11
CA SER A 151 -16.45 -13.61 4.84
C SER A 151 -17.26 -13.31 6.10
N SER A 152 -16.90 -13.92 7.23
CA SER A 152 -17.63 -13.78 8.49
C SER A 152 -17.35 -12.46 9.21
N THR A 153 -16.15 -11.89 9.05
CA THR A 153 -15.72 -10.69 9.78
C THR A 153 -15.35 -9.51 8.88
N GLY A 154 -14.94 -9.76 7.63
CA GLY A 154 -14.37 -8.78 6.73
C GLY A 154 -12.86 -8.55 6.90
N ALA A 155 -12.21 -9.25 7.83
CA ALA A 155 -10.76 -9.17 8.05
C ALA A 155 -9.95 -9.64 6.83
N ILE A 156 -8.76 -9.07 6.64
CA ILE A 156 -7.86 -9.46 5.54
C ILE A 156 -6.75 -10.34 6.11
N PHE A 157 -6.63 -11.55 5.59
CA PHE A 157 -5.55 -12.49 5.91
C PHE A 157 -4.50 -12.41 4.83
N ILE A 158 -3.24 -12.33 5.22
CA ILE A 158 -2.11 -12.13 4.32
C ILE A 158 -1.03 -13.17 4.63
N ALA A 159 -0.57 -13.85 3.59
CA ALA A 159 0.62 -14.68 3.61
C ALA A 159 1.74 -13.90 2.91
N ALA A 160 2.60 -13.25 3.69
CA ALA A 160 3.75 -12.51 3.20
C ALA A 160 5.00 -13.37 3.29
N SER A 161 5.79 -13.43 2.23
CA SER A 161 7.09 -14.11 2.23
C SER A 161 8.02 -13.51 1.17
N VAL A 162 9.23 -14.05 1.06
CA VAL A 162 10.24 -13.66 0.08
C VAL A 162 10.51 -14.81 -0.87
N GLU A 163 10.45 -14.54 -2.17
CA GLU A 163 10.79 -15.53 -3.22
C GLU A 163 12.15 -15.22 -3.85
N MET A 164 12.80 -16.28 -4.30
CA MET A 164 13.93 -16.18 -5.21
C MET A 164 13.47 -15.71 -6.59
N GLY A 165 14.39 -15.18 -7.40
CA GLY A 165 14.07 -14.79 -8.78
C GLY A 165 13.78 -15.96 -9.71
N ALA A 166 13.36 -15.64 -10.95
CA ALA A 166 13.01 -16.62 -11.98
C ALA A 166 14.09 -17.66 -12.27
N SER A 167 15.38 -17.32 -12.14
CA SER A 167 16.49 -18.27 -12.31
C SER A 167 16.47 -19.44 -11.32
N LYS A 168 15.69 -19.31 -10.24
CA LYS A 168 15.46 -20.31 -9.19
C LYS A 168 13.98 -20.70 -9.11
N ASN A 169 13.21 -20.49 -10.18
CA ASN A 169 11.79 -20.86 -10.29
C ASN A 169 10.89 -20.31 -9.17
N HIS A 170 11.18 -19.12 -8.63
CA HIS A 170 10.35 -18.51 -7.59
C HIS A 170 10.18 -19.36 -6.33
N MET A 171 11.18 -20.19 -6.02
CA MET A 171 11.20 -20.90 -4.75
C MET A 171 11.22 -19.90 -3.60
N ILE A 172 10.52 -20.23 -2.51
CA ILE A 172 10.56 -19.43 -1.27
C ILE A 172 12.00 -19.44 -0.72
N VAL A 173 12.50 -18.29 -0.30
CA VAL A 173 13.79 -18.15 0.37
C VAL A 173 13.71 -18.83 1.73
N ASP A 174 14.77 -19.53 2.16
CA ASP A 174 14.81 -20.16 3.48
C ASP A 174 14.64 -19.11 4.60
N ASN A 175 13.57 -19.24 5.39
CA ASN A 175 13.11 -18.25 6.39
C ASN A 175 12.77 -16.86 5.80
N GLY A 176 12.38 -16.83 4.53
CA GLY A 176 11.85 -15.67 3.83
C GLY A 176 10.36 -15.50 4.00
#